data_AF-A0A1F6AYD1-F1
#
_entry.id   AF-A0A1F6AYD1-F1
#
_cell.length_a   1.000
_cell.length_b   1.000
_cell.length_c   1.000
_cell.angle_alpha   90.00
_cell.angle_beta   90.00
_cell.angle_gamma   90.00
#
_symmetry.space_group_name_H-M   'P 1'
#
loop_
_entity.id
_entity.type
_entity.pdbx_description
1 polymer ?
#
loop_
_entity_poly.entity_id
_entity_poly.type
_entity_poly.pdbx_seq_one_letter_code
_entity_poly.pdbx_strand_id
1 'polypeptide(L)'
;MPHTIFLDDINQHLVSLTDFRRNAGRYVDKLPQQGPLTILRGSKVVAHLIPPVEKKSTMSVEERIKKVRELAGGFRYKIELTPKQLNEEYDKMYDEMLPR
;
A
#
# COMPACT_ATOMS: atom_id res chain seq x y z
N MET A 1 22.47 -31.12 2.79
CA MET A 1 21.30 -31.45 1.95
C MET A 1 20.10 -30.66 2.46
N PRO A 2 19.75 -29.48 1.92
CA PRO A 2 18.52 -28.81 2.33
C PRO A 2 17.32 -29.64 1.83
N HIS A 3 16.43 -30.03 2.75
CA HIS A 3 15.24 -30.82 2.45
C HIS A 3 14.10 -29.85 2.14
N THR A 4 13.76 -29.70 0.86
CA THR A 4 12.51 -29.07 0.44
C THR A 4 11.45 -30.18 0.40
N ILE A 5 10.50 -30.14 1.33
CA ILE A 5 9.35 -31.05 1.31
C ILE A 5 8.27 -30.36 0.47
N PHE A 6 7.90 -30.97 -0.65
CA PHE A 6 6.73 -30.59 -1.43
C PHE A 6 5.52 -31.29 -0.79
N LEU A 7 4.60 -30.50 -0.24
CA LEU A 7 3.29 -31.00 0.18
C LEU A 7 2.31 -30.68 -0.95
N ASP A 8 2.02 -31.68 -1.77
CA ASP A 8 1.28 -31.55 -3.04
C ASP A 8 -0.21 -31.18 -2.91
N ASP A 9 -0.73 -30.99 -1.70
CA ASP A 9 -2.15 -30.65 -1.48
C ASP A 9 -2.43 -29.18 -1.15
N ILE A 10 -1.39 -28.35 -0.97
CA ILE A 10 -1.54 -26.92 -0.74
C ILE A 10 -0.46 -26.24 -1.57
N ASN A 11 -0.83 -25.35 -2.50
CA ASN A 11 0.08 -24.47 -3.25
C ASN A 11 0.82 -23.48 -2.31
N GLN A 12 1.55 -24.00 -1.33
CA GLN A 12 2.26 -23.30 -0.27
C GLN A 12 3.65 -23.93 -0.17
N HIS A 13 4.64 -23.18 -0.64
CA HIS A 13 6.02 -23.61 -0.56
C HIS A 13 6.53 -23.41 0.88
N LEU A 14 7.06 -24.46 1.50
CA LEU A 14 7.63 -24.41 2.84
C LEU A 14 9.15 -24.25 2.74
N VAL A 15 9.70 -23.20 3.35
CA VAL A 15 11.14 -22.91 3.31
C VAL A 15 11.67 -22.65 4.73
N SER A 16 12.84 -23.20 5.04
CA SER A 16 13.51 -22.94 6.31
C SER A 16 14.05 -21.49 6.35
N LEU A 17 14.03 -20.86 7.52
CA LEU A 17 14.56 -19.51 7.70
C LEU A 17 16.04 -19.43 7.31
N THR A 18 16.80 -20.50 7.50
CA THR A 18 18.20 -20.59 7.12
C THR A 18 18.37 -20.55 5.60
N ASP A 19 17.56 -21.31 4.87
CA ASP A 19 17.60 -21.35 3.40
C ASP A 19 17.06 -20.06 2.79
N PHE A 20 16.00 -19.49 3.38
CA PHE A 20 15.47 -18.19 3.00
C PHE A 20 16.52 -17.09 3.15
N ARG A 21 17.23 -17.03 4.28
CA ARG A 21 18.28 -16.01 4.50
C ARG A 21 19.42 -16.07 3.48
N ARG A 22 19.75 -17.28 2.99
CA ARG A 22 20.83 -17.46 2.01
C ARG A 22 20.41 -17.14 0.59
N ASN A 23 19.13 -17.31 0.25
CA ASN A 23 18.63 -17.22 -1.12
C ASN A 23 17.41 -16.30 -1.25
N ALA A 24 17.28 -15.30 -0.37
CA ALA A 24 16.08 -14.47 -0.24
C ALA A 24 15.65 -13.84 -1.57
N GLY A 25 16.59 -13.30 -2.34
CA GLY A 25 16.31 -12.70 -3.65
C GLY A 25 15.59 -13.66 -4.60
N ARG A 26 16.09 -14.90 -4.73
CA ARG A 26 15.49 -15.91 -5.61
C ARG A 26 14.07 -16.29 -5.21
N TYR A 27 13.77 -16.32 -3.92
CA TYR A 27 12.43 -16.61 -3.42
C TYR A 27 11.47 -15.43 -3.63
N VAL A 28 11.96 -14.20 -3.46
CA VAL A 28 11.17 -12.98 -3.72
C VAL A 28 10.86 -12.83 -5.21
N ASP A 29 11.83 -13.07 -6.09
CA ASP A 29 11.64 -12.99 -7.55
C ASP A 29 10.64 -14.02 -8.08
N LYS A 30 10.58 -15.19 -7.44
CA LYS A 30 9.68 -16.28 -7.81
C LYS A 30 8.33 -16.26 -7.12
N LEU A 31 8.17 -15.47 -6.05
CA LEU A 31 6.91 -15.29 -5.32
C LEU A 31 5.70 -14.98 -6.23
N PRO A 32 5.79 -14.11 -7.26
CA PRO A 32 4.65 -13.84 -8.14
C PRO A 32 4.26 -15.02 -9.05
N GLN A 33 5.17 -15.97 -9.30
CA GLN A 33 4.93 -17.12 -10.17
C GLN A 33 4.56 -18.39 -9.38
N GLN A 34 5.12 -18.54 -8.18
CA GLN A 34 5.02 -19.76 -7.37
C GLN A 34 3.99 -19.66 -6.24
N GLY A 35 3.41 -18.49 -6.01
CA GLY A 35 2.37 -18.30 -4.99
C GLY A 35 2.94 -18.16 -3.57
N PRO A 36 2.09 -18.28 -2.54
CA PRO A 36 2.45 -17.96 -1.17
C PRO A 36 3.52 -18.92 -0.60
N LEU A 37 4.45 -18.35 0.17
CA LEU A 37 5.59 -19.03 0.77
C LEU A 37 5.48 -18.98 2.30
N THR A 38 5.60 -20.12 2.97
CA THR A 38 5.61 -20.22 4.44
C THR A 38 7.04 -20.45 4.94
N ILE A 39 7.51 -19.57 5.83
CA ILE A 39 8.85 -19.64 6.41
C ILE A 39 8.80 -20.32 7.79
N LEU A 40 9.62 -21.35 7.96
CA LEU A 40 9.76 -22.11 9.20
C LEU A 40 11.10 -21.84 9.90
N ARG A 41 11.13 -21.87 11.23
CA ARG A 41 12.34 -22.03 12.05
C ARG A 41 12.19 -23.29 12.90
N GLY A 42 12.92 -24.34 12.53
CA GLY A 42 12.71 -25.66 13.12
C GLY A 42 11.29 -26.15 12.83
N SER A 43 10.51 -26.42 13.87
CA SER A 43 9.10 -26.85 13.77
C SER A 43 8.08 -25.70 13.86
N LYS A 44 8.53 -24.44 13.99
CA LYS A 44 7.63 -23.29 14.16
C LYS A 44 7.54 -22.47 12.88
N VAL A 45 6.32 -22.09 12.51
CA VAL A 45 6.08 -21.08 11.47
C VAL A 45 6.46 -19.70 12.03
N VAL A 46 7.23 -18.95 11.26
CA VAL A 46 7.73 -17.61 11.64
C VAL A 46 7.11 -16.53 10.78
N ALA A 47 6.85 -16.79 9.50
CA ALA A 47 6.27 -15.80 8.60
C ALA A 47 5.57 -16.48 7.41
N HIS A 48 4.64 -15.76 6.80
CA HIS A 48 4.07 -16.07 5.49
C HIS A 48 4.36 -14.92 4.54
N LEU A 49 4.96 -15.22 3.39
CA LEU A 49 5.07 -14.29 2.28
C LEU A 49 3.91 -14.56 1.32
N ILE A 50 3.16 -13.51 1.04
CA ILE A 50 2.05 -13.52 0.10
C ILE A 50 2.50 -12.66 -1.08
N PRO A 51 2.26 -13.09 -2.34
CA PRO A 51 2.55 -12.24 -3.48
C PRO A 51 1.84 -10.89 -3.32
N PRO A 52 2.49 -9.77 -3.70
CA PRO A 52 1.81 -8.49 -3.68
C PRO A 52 0.61 -8.61 -4.62
N VAL A 53 -0.59 -8.54 -4.04
CA VAL A 53 -1.80 -8.38 -4.84
C VAL A 53 -1.63 -7.05 -5.52
N GLU A 54 -1.51 -7.04 -6.85
CA GLU A 54 -1.64 -5.82 -7.62
C GLU A 54 -3.00 -5.23 -7.23
N LYS A 55 -2.99 -4.24 -6.35
CA LYS A 55 -4.15 -3.39 -6.14
C LYS A 55 -4.30 -2.63 -7.44
N LYS A 56 -4.99 -3.24 -8.41
CA LYS A 56 -5.55 -2.51 -9.54
C LYS A 56 -6.35 -1.40 -8.89
N SER A 57 -5.87 -0.18 -9.02
CA SER A 57 -6.66 0.94 -8.58
C SER A 57 -7.95 0.88 -9.37
N THR A 58 -9.06 0.79 -8.66
CA THR A 58 -10.37 0.94 -9.25
C THR A 58 -10.50 2.28 -9.98
N MET A 59 -9.68 3.25 -9.58
CA MET A 59 -9.63 4.58 -10.16
C MET A 59 -8.90 4.60 -11.50
N SER A 60 -9.58 5.18 -12.49
CA SER A 60 -9.03 5.47 -13.81
C SER A 60 -7.83 6.43 -13.70
N VAL A 61 -6.94 6.39 -14.70
CA VAL A 61 -5.81 7.31 -14.83
C VAL A 61 -6.28 8.77 -14.80
N GLU A 62 -7.45 9.06 -15.39
CA GLU A 62 -8.05 10.40 -15.39
C GLU A 62 -8.44 10.88 -13.99
N GLU A 63 -9.06 10.02 -13.19
CA GLU A 63 -9.46 10.36 -11.82
C GLU A 63 -8.26 10.58 -10.90
N ARG A 64 -7.17 9.82 -11.14
CA ARG A 64 -5.88 10.01 -10.46
C ARG A 64 -5.27 11.36 -10.82
N ILE A 65 -5.27 11.72 -12.11
CA ILE A 65 -4.77 13.02 -12.57
C ILE A 65 -5.64 14.16 -12.01
N LYS A 66 -6.96 13.99 -11.93
CA LYS A 66 -7.87 14.97 -11.32
C LYS A 66 -7.53 15.21 -9.85
N LYS A 67 -7.40 14.14 -9.05
CA LYS A 67 -6.99 14.25 -7.63
C LYS A 67 -5.63 14.89 -7.48
N VAL A 68 -4.66 14.52 -8.31
CA VAL A 68 -3.32 15.13 -8.29
C VAL A 68 -3.42 16.60 -8.64
N ARG A 69 -4.24 17.04 -9.60
CA ARG A 69 -4.46 18.45 -9.92
C ARG A 69 -5.16 19.21 -8.78
N GLU A 70 -6.15 18.61 -8.13
CA GLU A 70 -6.83 19.19 -6.96
C GLU A 70 -5.85 19.41 -5.80
N LEU A 71 -4.95 18.45 -5.56
CA LEU A 71 -3.95 18.52 -4.48
C LEU A 71 -2.73 19.38 -4.83
N ALA A 72 -2.26 19.33 -6.09
CA ALA A 72 -1.08 20.04 -6.55
C ALA A 72 -1.33 21.53 -6.84
N GLY A 73 -2.60 21.93 -7.00
CA GLY A 73 -2.97 23.31 -7.30
C GLY A 73 -2.79 24.30 -6.14
N GLY A 74 -2.44 23.83 -4.93
CA GLY A 74 -2.68 24.58 -3.70
C GLY A 74 -4.17 24.86 -3.52
N PHE A 75 -4.60 25.40 -2.39
CA PHE A 75 -5.98 25.88 -2.26
C PHE A 75 -6.22 26.98 -3.30
N ARG A 76 -6.76 26.62 -4.48
CA ARG A 76 -7.38 27.56 -5.41
C ARG A 76 -8.71 27.98 -4.82
N TYR A 77 -8.68 28.61 -3.65
CA TYR A 77 -9.83 29.36 -3.17
C TYR A 77 -10.04 30.47 -4.17
N LYS A 78 -11.02 30.26 -5.06
CA LYS A 78 -11.67 31.25 -5.93
C LYS A 78 -10.73 32.42 -6.25
N ILE A 79 -9.85 32.25 -7.23
CA ILE A 79 -8.85 33.25 -7.69
C ILE A 79 -9.48 34.63 -7.98
N GLU A 80 -10.80 34.67 -8.17
CA GLU A 80 -11.62 35.85 -8.42
C GLU A 80 -12.09 36.60 -7.17
N LEU A 81 -11.85 36.08 -5.95
CA LEU A 81 -12.23 36.80 -4.73
C LEU A 81 -11.27 37.96 -4.46
N THR A 82 -11.88 39.12 -4.22
CA THR A 82 -11.14 40.26 -3.67
C THR A 82 -10.69 39.96 -2.23
N PRO A 83 -9.58 40.55 -1.75
CA PRO A 83 -9.09 40.34 -0.38
C PRO A 83 -10.16 40.57 0.70
N LYS A 84 -11.08 41.50 0.45
CA LYS A 84 -12.19 41.81 1.37
C LYS A 84 -13.18 40.65 1.50
N GLN A 85 -13.58 40.05 0.39
CA GLN A 85 -14.50 38.91 0.38
C GLN A 85 -13.87 37.68 1.03
N LEU A 86 -12.55 37.52 0.88
CA LEU A 86 -11.80 36.43 1.47
C LEU A 86 -11.82 36.52 3.01
N ASN A 87 -11.60 37.72 3.55
CA ASN A 87 -11.67 37.98 4.98
C ASN A 87 -13.08 37.74 5.55
N GLU A 88 -14.13 38.19 4.85
CA GLU A 88 -15.51 37.93 5.26
C GLU A 88 -15.85 36.42 5.29
N GLU A 89 -15.27 35.63 4.39
CA GLU A 89 -15.44 34.17 4.37
C GLU A 89 -14.68 33.51 5.53
N TYR A 90 -13.47 33.99 5.85
CA TYR A 90 -12.72 33.52 7.01
C TYR A 90 -13.40 33.86 8.33
N ASP A 91 -13.91 35.08 8.49
CA ASP A 91 -14.61 35.50 9.71
C ASP A 91 -15.83 34.61 10.00
N LYS A 92 -16.60 34.26 8.97
CA LYS A 92 -17.72 33.31 9.09
C LYS A 92 -17.28 31.91 9.53
N MET A 93 -16.18 31.41 8.97
CA MET A 93 -15.65 30.10 9.37
C MET A 93 -15.18 30.10 10.84
N TYR A 94 -14.56 31.19 11.30
CA TYR A 94 -14.17 31.34 12.70
C TYR A 94 -15.40 31.38 13.63
N ASP A 95 -16.44 32.13 13.26
CA ASP A 95 -17.68 32.21 14.02
C ASP A 95 -18.40 30.85 14.15
N GLU A 96 -18.33 29.99 13.12
CA GLU A 96 -18.88 28.63 13.14
C GLU A 96 -18.07 27.66 14.01
N MET A 97 -16.74 27.84 14.08
CA MET A 97 -15.87 26.98 14.87
C MET A 97 -15.83 27.35 16.36
N LEU A 98 -16.30 28.54 16.74
CA LEU A 98 -16.34 28.97 18.13
C LEU A 98 -17.54 28.35 18.85
N PRO A 99 -17.33 27.55 19.91
CA PRO A 99 -18.43 27.06 20.74
C PRO A 99 -19.08 28.24 21.45
N ARG A 100 -20.41 28.29 21.42
CA ARG A 100 -21.24 29.29 22.09
C ARG A 100 -21.51 28.95 23.54
#